data_AF-A0A956M1H8-F1
#
_entry.id   AF-A0A956M1H8-F1
#
_cell.length_a   1.000
_cell.length_b   1.000
_cell.length_c   1.000
_cell.angle_alpha   90.00
_cell.angle_beta   90.00
_cell.angle_gamma   90.00
#
_symmetry.space_group_name_H-M   'P 1'
#
loop_
_entity.id
_entity.type
_entity.pdbx_description
1 polymer ?
#
loop_
_entity_poly.entity_id
_entity_poly.type
_entity_poly.pdbx_seq_one_letter_code
_entity_poly.pdbx_strand_id
1 'polypeptide(L)'
;PNRSAARWWITALLAASVTATRFESLFLVGCAVLVLLVHHRWRAAIANGCAAVLPVAVNAGYAIAHGGQWLPNSVLLKGNADHPWSIAPTVAKFAAGLHETPQSYVPILVLWITSVILWGALRFLGTRNGDGREDTRAEEAASKETASGAAASGAAASRNSGSRGATGVEASRRTLGSVSRREIEAKLAIFVLTVPLHVHLAELGWFYRYEAYLIAIGTLVVLQGATRLLRELGSHRPGLPGRVGILAASLVLAACLGCPLTTRSIESYRESPLAAQCIYDQPVRLASFLGRYYDGRKVAINDIGAVSYYSDVRSTDLVGLGTNEVARQIEAGTFDFGRYCESEGVEIAIVYPHWYPERPSTWKSAGNWRLARKGPLGGPIINFYGLSEPARTELITHLQEFRDQLPERVAQGGPYIRKLRHQPVRDDDSDVDED
;
A
#
# COMPACT_ATOMS: atom_id res chain seq x y z
N PRO A 1 -30.90 13.87 -24.95
CA PRO A 1 -30.00 12.75 -24.56
C PRO A 1 -29.73 12.77 -23.05
N ASN A 2 -30.12 11.69 -22.38
CA ASN A 2 -30.20 11.54 -20.93
C ASN A 2 -28.81 11.69 -20.27
N ARG A 3 -28.54 12.78 -19.53
CA ARG A 3 -27.23 13.05 -18.89
C ARG A 3 -26.84 11.99 -17.84
N SER A 4 -27.80 11.18 -17.37
CA SER A 4 -27.57 10.03 -16.48
C SER A 4 -26.94 8.81 -17.18
N ALA A 5 -26.98 8.75 -18.52
CA ALA A 5 -26.42 7.65 -19.31
C ALA A 5 -24.93 7.82 -19.66
N ALA A 6 -24.26 8.92 -19.28
CA ALA A 6 -23.04 9.38 -19.96
C ALA A 6 -21.76 9.53 -19.10
N ARG A 7 -21.65 8.91 -17.92
CA ARG A 7 -20.42 9.02 -17.08
C ARG A 7 -19.82 7.71 -16.57
N TRP A 8 -20.35 6.56 -16.99
CA TRP A 8 -19.76 5.25 -16.61
C TRP A 8 -18.32 5.10 -17.13
N TRP A 9 -17.97 5.76 -18.23
CA TRP A 9 -16.60 5.80 -18.75
C TRP A 9 -15.65 6.54 -17.80
N ILE A 10 -16.10 7.57 -17.07
CA ILE A 10 -15.29 8.27 -16.06
C ILE A 10 -14.95 7.31 -14.92
N THR A 11 -15.96 6.58 -14.42
CA THR A 11 -15.73 5.59 -13.36
C THR A 11 -14.85 4.45 -13.85
N ALA A 12 -14.99 4.02 -15.10
CA ALA A 12 -14.14 2.99 -15.70
C ALA A 12 -12.68 3.47 -15.86
N LEU A 13 -12.46 4.73 -16.29
CA LEU A 13 -11.12 5.32 -16.31
C LEU A 13 -10.52 5.39 -14.91
N LEU A 14 -11.29 5.84 -13.92
CA LEU A 14 -10.83 5.85 -12.53
C LEU A 14 -10.51 4.44 -12.04
N ALA A 15 -11.33 3.44 -12.37
CA ALA A 15 -11.09 2.04 -12.04
C ALA A 15 -9.78 1.51 -12.65
N ALA A 16 -9.53 1.81 -13.93
CA ALA A 16 -8.25 1.50 -14.57
C ALA A 16 -7.08 2.23 -13.90
N SER A 17 -7.22 3.53 -13.62
CA SER A 17 -6.16 4.33 -13.00
C SER A 17 -5.82 3.83 -11.59
N VAL A 18 -6.81 3.58 -10.73
CA VAL A 18 -6.54 3.09 -9.37
C VAL A 18 -5.89 1.71 -9.39
N THR A 19 -6.34 0.80 -10.26
CA THR A 19 -5.70 -0.52 -10.38
C THR A 19 -4.30 -0.44 -10.99
N ALA A 20 -4.05 0.48 -11.93
CA ALA A 20 -2.72 0.72 -12.47
C ALA A 20 -1.74 1.26 -11.41
N THR A 21 -2.23 2.00 -10.40
CA THR A 21 -1.37 2.43 -9.28
C THR A 21 -1.06 1.31 -8.30
N ARG A 22 -1.99 0.37 -8.09
CA ARG A 22 -1.83 -0.77 -7.18
C ARG A 22 -2.85 -1.87 -7.43
N PHE A 23 -2.44 -3.13 -7.36
CA PHE A 23 -3.33 -4.26 -7.62
C PHE A 23 -4.39 -4.45 -6.53
N GLU A 24 -4.12 -4.04 -5.28
CA GLU A 24 -5.07 -4.12 -4.16
C GLU A 24 -6.33 -3.27 -4.38
N SER A 25 -6.28 -2.30 -5.30
CA SER A 25 -7.48 -1.53 -5.68
C SER A 25 -8.53 -2.37 -6.41
N LEU A 26 -8.18 -3.58 -6.86
CA LEU A 26 -9.15 -4.56 -7.36
C LEU A 26 -10.19 -4.93 -6.31
N PHE A 27 -9.86 -4.95 -5.01
CA PHE A 27 -10.84 -5.22 -3.95
C PHE A 27 -11.92 -4.13 -3.92
N LEU A 28 -11.48 -2.86 -3.97
CA LEU A 28 -12.38 -1.71 -3.97
C LEU A 28 -13.27 -1.69 -5.22
N VAL A 29 -12.68 -1.86 -6.40
CA VAL A 29 -13.45 -1.85 -7.65
C VAL A 29 -14.36 -3.08 -7.73
N GLY A 30 -13.90 -4.25 -7.28
CA GLY A 30 -14.71 -5.47 -7.20
C GLY A 30 -15.96 -5.28 -6.35
N CYS A 31 -15.84 -4.71 -5.15
CA CYS A 31 -16.98 -4.36 -4.31
C CYS A 31 -17.91 -3.32 -4.98
N ALA A 32 -17.35 -2.31 -5.67
CA ALA A 32 -18.16 -1.35 -6.42
C ALA A 32 -18.93 -1.99 -7.58
N VAL A 33 -18.30 -2.93 -8.30
CA VAL A 33 -18.93 -3.73 -9.36
C VAL A 33 -20.08 -4.55 -8.79
N LEU A 34 -19.88 -5.23 -7.66
CA LEU A 34 -20.95 -6.00 -6.99
C LEU A 34 -22.15 -5.12 -6.65
N VAL A 35 -21.92 -3.93 -6.10
CA VAL A 35 -22.99 -2.96 -5.81
C VAL A 35 -23.70 -2.52 -7.09
N LEU A 36 -22.98 -2.24 -8.17
CA LEU A 36 -23.57 -1.90 -9.46
C LEU A 36 -24.44 -3.04 -10.02
N LEU A 37 -24.02 -4.29 -9.86
CA LEU A 37 -24.78 -5.48 -10.28
C LEU A 37 -26.07 -5.65 -9.47
N VAL A 38 -26.02 -5.47 -8.15
CA VAL A 38 -27.20 -5.49 -7.27
C VAL A 38 -28.22 -4.41 -7.67
N HIS A 39 -27.74 -3.25 -8.16
CA HIS A 39 -28.59 -2.19 -8.70
C HIS A 39 -28.94 -2.37 -10.18
N HIS A 40 -28.71 -3.55 -10.77
CA HIS A 40 -28.99 -3.87 -12.18
C HIS A 40 -28.31 -2.94 -13.19
N ARG A 41 -27.20 -2.29 -12.82
CA ARG A 41 -26.42 -1.39 -13.71
C ARG A 41 -25.33 -2.15 -14.47
N TRP A 42 -25.72 -3.20 -15.19
CA TRP A 42 -24.83 -4.16 -15.84
C TRP A 42 -23.77 -3.53 -16.75
N ARG A 43 -24.15 -2.54 -17.58
CA ARG A 43 -23.20 -1.86 -18.47
C ARG A 43 -22.08 -1.15 -17.70
N ALA A 44 -22.42 -0.48 -16.59
CA ALA A 44 -21.43 0.17 -15.75
C ALA A 44 -20.59 -0.85 -15.00
N ALA A 45 -21.19 -1.94 -14.50
CA ALA A 45 -20.48 -3.02 -13.82
C ALA A 45 -19.43 -3.67 -14.73
N ILE A 46 -19.82 -4.07 -15.95
CA ILE A 46 -18.93 -4.66 -16.96
C ILE A 46 -17.82 -3.67 -17.33
N ALA A 47 -18.16 -2.41 -17.63
CA ALA A 47 -17.16 -1.41 -18.00
C ALA A 47 -16.12 -1.18 -16.89
N ASN A 48 -16.54 -1.05 -15.62
CA ASN A 48 -15.62 -0.88 -14.50
C ASN A 48 -14.79 -2.15 -14.23
N GLY A 49 -15.40 -3.33 -14.31
CA GLY A 49 -14.70 -4.60 -14.13
C GLY A 49 -13.62 -4.82 -15.19
N CYS A 50 -13.96 -4.69 -16.47
CA CYS A 50 -13.00 -4.81 -17.56
C CYS A 50 -11.89 -3.75 -17.46
N ALA A 51 -12.24 -2.50 -17.15
CA ALA A 51 -11.26 -1.43 -17.03
C ALA A 51 -10.29 -1.64 -15.86
N ALA A 52 -10.76 -2.19 -14.73
CA ALA A 52 -9.87 -2.52 -13.61
C ALA A 52 -8.96 -3.71 -13.88
N VAL A 53 -9.41 -4.72 -14.63
CA VAL A 53 -8.57 -5.88 -14.99
C VAL A 53 -7.51 -5.52 -16.04
N LEU A 54 -7.80 -4.53 -16.90
CA LEU A 54 -6.95 -4.18 -18.03
C LEU A 54 -5.48 -3.88 -17.64
N PRO A 55 -5.15 -3.01 -16.66
CA PRO A 55 -3.77 -2.78 -16.25
C PRO A 55 -3.04 -4.05 -15.80
N VAL A 56 -3.74 -4.95 -15.09
CA VAL A 56 -3.17 -6.22 -14.62
C VAL A 56 -2.89 -7.14 -15.80
N ALA A 57 -3.82 -7.25 -16.74
CA ALA A 57 -3.67 -8.06 -17.95
C ALA A 57 -2.54 -7.54 -18.85
N VAL A 58 -2.41 -6.21 -18.99
CA VAL A 58 -1.30 -5.59 -19.74
C VAL A 58 0.04 -5.89 -19.08
N ASN A 59 0.12 -5.74 -17.75
CA ASN A 59 1.34 -6.08 -17.00
C ASN A 59 1.69 -7.56 -17.12
N ALA A 60 0.69 -8.45 -17.00
CA ALA A 60 0.87 -9.89 -17.17
C ALA A 60 1.39 -10.25 -18.57
N GLY A 61 0.77 -9.69 -19.62
CA GLY A 61 1.20 -9.91 -20.99
C GLY A 61 2.62 -9.41 -21.25
N TYR A 62 2.97 -8.24 -20.72
CA TYR A 62 4.34 -7.71 -20.79
C TYR A 62 5.34 -8.61 -20.07
N ALA A 63 5.03 -9.04 -18.83
CA ALA A 63 5.92 -9.89 -18.05
C ALA A 63 6.16 -11.25 -18.72
N ILE A 64 5.10 -11.92 -19.18
CA ILE A 64 5.19 -13.22 -19.88
C ILE A 64 6.00 -13.08 -21.17
N ALA A 65 5.79 -12.02 -21.95
CA ALA A 65 6.55 -11.76 -23.17
C ALA A 65 8.07 -11.59 -22.93
N HIS A 66 8.48 -11.24 -21.70
CA HIS A 66 9.88 -11.10 -21.29
C HIS A 66 10.36 -12.24 -20.36
N GLY A 67 9.66 -13.38 -20.35
CA GLY A 67 10.06 -14.58 -19.59
C GLY A 67 9.76 -14.53 -18.08
N GLY A 68 8.95 -13.56 -17.66
CA GLY A 68 8.38 -13.46 -16.31
C GLY A 68 7.08 -14.23 -16.13
N GLN A 69 6.52 -14.16 -14.93
CA GLN A 69 5.26 -14.81 -14.58
C GLN A 69 4.05 -13.90 -14.85
N TRP A 70 2.84 -14.46 -14.78
CA TRP A 70 1.60 -13.74 -15.05
C TRP A 70 1.26 -12.69 -13.97
N LEU A 71 1.83 -12.82 -12.77
CA LEU A 71 1.85 -11.80 -11.72
C LEU A 71 3.31 -11.48 -11.34
N PRO A 72 3.57 -10.33 -10.72
CA PRO A 72 4.87 -10.06 -10.13
C PRO A 72 5.28 -11.17 -9.16
N ASN A 73 6.53 -11.60 -9.20
CA ASN A 73 7.05 -12.68 -8.33
C ASN A 73 6.81 -12.36 -6.85
N SER A 74 6.87 -11.08 -6.46
CA SER A 74 6.57 -10.62 -5.09
C SER A 74 5.13 -10.89 -4.63
N VAL A 75 4.18 -11.03 -5.55
CA VAL A 75 2.79 -11.40 -5.27
C VAL A 75 2.67 -12.93 -5.21
N LEU A 76 3.31 -13.64 -6.13
CA LEU A 76 3.23 -15.10 -6.23
C LEU A 76 3.95 -15.79 -5.07
N LEU A 77 5.18 -15.37 -4.78
CA LEU A 77 6.00 -15.93 -3.69
C LEU A 77 5.47 -15.59 -2.28
N LYS A 78 4.61 -14.59 -2.15
CA LYS A 78 3.95 -14.22 -0.89
C LYS A 78 2.53 -14.74 -0.76
N GLY A 79 2.01 -15.38 -1.81
CA GLY A 79 0.64 -15.90 -1.81
C GLY A 79 0.49 -16.98 -0.75
N ASN A 80 -0.43 -16.77 0.19
CA ASN A 80 -0.75 -17.73 1.26
C ASN A 80 -1.67 -18.83 0.69
N ALA A 81 -1.12 -19.68 -0.18
CA ALA A 81 -1.86 -20.65 -0.97
C ALA A 81 -2.26 -21.92 -0.21
N ASP A 82 -1.74 -22.13 1.00
CA ASP A 82 -1.95 -23.39 1.71
C ASP A 82 -3.42 -23.54 2.18
N HIS A 83 -4.09 -22.45 2.57
CA HIS A 83 -5.47 -22.48 3.08
C HIS A 83 -6.34 -21.26 2.68
N PRO A 84 -6.62 -21.03 1.38
CA PRO A 84 -7.37 -19.85 0.92
C PRO A 84 -8.82 -19.79 1.40
N TRP A 85 -9.38 -20.91 1.84
CA TRP A 85 -10.75 -20.99 2.36
C TRP A 85 -10.84 -20.81 3.88
N SER A 86 -9.70 -20.71 4.58
CA SER A 86 -9.65 -20.58 6.04
C SER A 86 -9.48 -19.12 6.45
N ILE A 87 -10.35 -18.64 7.33
CA ILE A 87 -10.24 -17.31 7.93
C ILE A 87 -9.35 -17.31 9.18
N ALA A 88 -9.00 -18.48 9.75
CA ALA A 88 -8.24 -18.56 10.99
C ALA A 88 -6.85 -17.91 10.89
N PRO A 89 -6.04 -18.15 9.83
CA PRO A 89 -4.77 -17.45 9.65
C PRO A 89 -4.94 -15.94 9.53
N THR A 90 -6.02 -15.49 8.87
CA THR A 90 -6.34 -14.06 8.73
C THR A 90 -6.64 -13.42 10.07
N VAL A 91 -7.45 -14.07 10.92
CA VAL A 91 -7.78 -13.58 12.26
C VAL A 91 -6.52 -13.54 13.14
N ALA A 92 -5.71 -14.61 13.12
CA ALA A 92 -4.47 -14.67 13.86
C ALA A 92 -3.49 -13.55 13.44
N LYS A 93 -3.29 -13.37 12.13
CA LYS A 93 -2.46 -12.30 11.57
C LYS A 93 -2.96 -10.92 11.97
N PHE A 94 -4.27 -10.69 11.89
CA PHE A 94 -4.86 -9.41 12.29
C PHE A 94 -4.70 -9.14 13.79
N ALA A 95 -4.87 -10.16 14.63
CA ALA A 95 -4.65 -10.04 16.08
C ALA A 95 -3.18 -9.77 16.42
N ALA A 96 -2.23 -10.47 15.77
CA ALA A 96 -0.81 -10.21 15.92
C ALA A 96 -0.46 -8.78 15.48
N GLY A 97 -0.97 -8.35 14.33
CA GLY A 97 -0.76 -7.00 13.80
C GLY A 97 -1.27 -5.88 14.70
N LEU A 98 -2.40 -6.09 15.40
CA LEU A 98 -2.89 -5.14 16.41
C LEU A 98 -1.92 -4.96 17.57
N HIS A 99 -1.14 -5.98 17.92
CA HIS A 99 -0.14 -5.92 18.97
C HIS A 99 1.21 -5.37 18.46
N GLU A 100 1.67 -5.85 17.30
CA GLU A 100 2.99 -5.54 16.77
C GLU A 100 3.08 -4.17 16.07
N THR A 101 2.04 -3.79 15.33
CA THR A 101 2.00 -2.53 14.56
C THR A 101 0.62 -1.84 14.67
N PRO A 102 0.16 -1.49 15.90
CA PRO A 102 -1.16 -0.92 16.15
C PRO A 102 -1.49 0.30 15.29
N GLN A 103 -0.49 1.13 14.96
CA GLN A 103 -0.63 2.30 14.08
C GLN A 103 -1.12 1.97 12.66
N SER A 104 -0.95 0.73 12.22
CA SER A 104 -1.40 0.27 10.90
C SER A 104 -2.78 -0.36 10.95
N TYR A 105 -3.11 -1.04 12.04
CA TYR A 105 -4.33 -1.83 12.18
C TYR A 105 -5.48 -1.05 12.83
N VAL A 106 -5.21 -0.32 13.92
CA VAL A 106 -6.24 0.39 14.71
C VAL A 106 -7.01 1.43 13.89
N PRO A 107 -6.36 2.31 13.08
CA PRO A 107 -7.12 3.29 12.29
C PRO A 107 -8.09 2.65 11.29
N ILE A 108 -7.68 1.53 10.67
CA ILE A 108 -8.54 0.78 9.74
C ILE A 108 -9.72 0.17 10.48
N LEU A 109 -9.46 -0.46 11.63
CA LEU A 109 -10.51 -1.06 12.45
C LEU A 109 -11.55 -0.02 12.88
N VAL A 110 -11.10 1.14 13.36
CA VAL A 110 -12.00 2.24 13.77
C VAL A 110 -12.80 2.76 12.58
N LEU A 111 -12.16 3.01 11.43
CA LEU A 111 -12.86 3.45 10.22
C LEU A 111 -13.89 2.42 9.76
N TRP A 112 -13.55 1.13 9.84
CA TRP A 112 -14.41 0.03 9.43
C TRP A 112 -15.63 -0.12 10.35
N ILE A 113 -15.43 -0.19 11.67
CA ILE A 113 -16.52 -0.25 12.66
C ILE A 113 -17.42 0.98 12.53
N THR A 114 -16.84 2.17 12.43
CA THR A 114 -17.60 3.42 12.24
C THR A 114 -18.43 3.36 10.97
N SER A 115 -17.88 2.83 9.88
CA SER A 115 -18.61 2.67 8.62
C SER A 115 -19.79 1.69 8.73
N VAL A 116 -19.63 0.58 9.45
CA VAL A 116 -20.72 -0.37 9.74
C VAL A 116 -21.83 0.31 10.54
N ILE A 117 -21.48 1.05 11.60
CA ILE A 117 -22.44 1.78 12.44
C ILE A 117 -23.19 2.84 11.63
N LEU A 118 -22.47 3.66 10.85
CA LEU A 118 -23.06 4.70 10.01
C LEU A 118 -23.99 4.09 8.95
N TRP A 119 -23.59 2.98 8.34
CA TRP A 119 -24.40 2.28 7.34
C TRP A 119 -25.72 1.76 7.91
N GLY A 120 -25.66 1.11 9.08
CA GLY A 120 -26.85 0.63 9.79
C GLY A 120 -27.75 1.77 10.28
N ALA A 121 -27.18 2.83 10.86
CA ALA A 121 -27.91 3.98 11.38
C ALA A 121 -28.65 4.73 10.27
N LEU A 122 -27.99 5.02 9.16
CA LEU A 122 -28.62 5.68 8.02
C LEU A 122 -29.76 4.83 7.50
N ARG A 123 -29.55 3.53 7.24
CA ARG A 123 -30.63 2.63 6.77
C ARG A 123 -31.86 2.63 7.68
N PHE A 124 -31.64 2.53 8.99
CA PHE A 124 -32.72 2.56 9.97
C PHE A 124 -33.51 3.88 9.95
N LEU A 125 -32.85 5.02 9.78
CA LEU A 125 -33.54 6.32 9.72
C LEU A 125 -34.40 6.46 8.44
N GLY A 126 -34.01 5.85 7.32
CA GLY A 126 -34.81 5.96 6.09
C GLY A 126 -35.99 5.04 6.02
N THR A 127 -35.93 3.87 6.67
CA THR A 127 -37.12 3.04 6.83
C THR A 127 -38.15 3.77 7.69
N ARG A 128 -37.71 4.54 8.69
CA ARG A 128 -38.58 5.35 9.56
C ARG A 128 -39.17 6.58 8.87
N ASN A 129 -38.42 7.25 8.00
CA ASN A 129 -38.85 8.49 7.35
C ASN A 129 -39.66 8.28 6.06
N GLY A 130 -39.85 7.04 5.59
CA GLY A 130 -40.67 6.77 4.40
C GLY A 130 -40.10 7.41 3.12
N ASP A 131 -38.77 7.39 2.97
CA ASP A 131 -37.95 8.12 1.97
C ASP A 131 -38.21 7.76 0.49
N GLY A 132 -39.16 6.87 0.20
CA GLY A 132 -39.51 6.53 -1.18
C GLY A 132 -40.04 7.71 -2.01
N ARG A 133 -40.38 8.85 -1.40
CA ARG A 133 -40.95 10.03 -2.07
C ARG A 133 -40.06 11.28 -2.11
N GLU A 134 -39.13 11.47 -1.17
CA GLU A 134 -38.29 12.69 -1.12
C GLU A 134 -37.08 12.63 -2.07
N ASP A 135 -36.36 11.50 -2.13
CA ASP A 135 -35.22 11.33 -3.04
C ASP A 135 -35.66 11.42 -4.52
N THR A 136 -36.82 10.85 -4.86
CA THR A 136 -37.43 10.98 -6.21
C THR A 136 -37.77 12.42 -6.57
N ARG A 137 -38.20 13.24 -5.60
CA ARG A 137 -38.51 14.67 -5.83
C ARG A 137 -37.25 15.51 -5.95
N ALA A 138 -36.19 15.21 -5.21
CA ALA A 138 -34.90 15.89 -5.34
C ALA A 138 -34.22 15.55 -6.69
N GLU A 139 -34.26 14.29 -7.13
CA GLU A 139 -33.79 13.89 -8.46
C GLU A 139 -34.65 14.48 -9.59
N GLU A 140 -35.98 14.48 -9.46
CA GLU A 140 -36.87 15.15 -10.42
C GLU A 140 -36.63 16.66 -10.48
N ALA A 141 -36.47 17.33 -9.33
CA ALA A 141 -36.24 18.77 -9.26
C ALA A 141 -34.89 19.16 -9.86
N ALA A 142 -33.82 18.40 -9.58
CA ALA A 142 -32.51 18.60 -10.19
C ALA A 142 -32.55 18.39 -11.71
N SER A 143 -33.35 17.42 -12.20
CA SER A 143 -33.57 17.21 -13.64
C SER A 143 -34.38 18.34 -14.30
N LYS A 144 -35.36 18.91 -13.58
CA LYS A 144 -36.23 20.01 -14.05
C LYS A 144 -35.50 21.36 -14.06
N GLU A 145 -34.66 21.65 -13.08
CA GLU A 145 -33.81 22.87 -13.07
C GLU A 145 -32.72 22.83 -14.15
N THR A 146 -32.12 21.66 -14.42
CA THR A 146 -31.17 21.55 -15.54
C THR A 146 -31.84 21.61 -16.92
N ALA A 147 -33.11 21.21 -17.02
CA ALA A 147 -33.92 21.39 -18.23
C ALA A 147 -34.33 22.86 -18.44
N SER A 148 -34.69 23.60 -17.39
CA SER A 148 -35.06 25.03 -17.52
C SER A 148 -33.85 25.94 -17.75
N GLY A 149 -32.69 25.63 -17.14
CA GLY A 149 -31.43 26.34 -17.39
C GLY A 149 -30.90 26.19 -18.82
N ALA A 150 -31.22 25.09 -19.51
CA ALA A 150 -30.89 24.90 -20.93
C ALA A 150 -31.88 25.59 -21.88
N ALA A 151 -33.12 25.85 -21.45
CA ALA A 151 -34.11 26.62 -22.22
C ALA A 151 -33.89 28.15 -22.09
N ALA A 152 -33.27 28.62 -21.01
CA ALA A 152 -33.02 30.03 -20.76
C ALA A 152 -31.80 30.62 -21.51
N SER A 153 -30.99 29.80 -22.20
CA SER A 153 -29.83 30.29 -22.98
C SER A 153 -30.17 30.73 -24.40
N GLY A 154 -31.46 30.87 -24.75
CA GLY A 154 -31.94 31.24 -26.09
C GLY A 154 -32.62 32.61 -26.21
N ALA A 155 -32.78 33.37 -25.12
CA ALA A 155 -33.45 34.66 -25.18
C ALA A 155 -32.87 35.66 -24.16
N ALA A 156 -31.79 36.33 -24.55
CA ALA A 156 -31.30 37.52 -23.87
C ALA A 156 -31.41 38.73 -24.82
N ALA A 157 -32.54 39.43 -24.77
CA ALA A 157 -32.66 40.80 -25.27
C ALA A 157 -33.75 41.59 -24.54
N SER A 158 -33.30 42.55 -23.74
CA SER A 158 -34.05 43.68 -23.15
C SER A 158 -35.04 43.37 -22.01
N ARG A 159 -34.74 43.87 -20.80
CA ARG A 159 -35.40 45.05 -20.17
C ARG A 159 -35.09 45.15 -18.66
N ASN A 160 -34.57 46.33 -18.32
CA ASN A 160 -34.70 47.17 -17.12
C ASN A 160 -34.92 46.60 -15.70
N SER A 161 -33.99 47.00 -14.83
CA SER A 161 -34.10 47.54 -13.46
C SER A 161 -35.34 47.25 -12.59
N GLY A 162 -35.09 46.74 -11.37
CA GLY A 162 -35.97 46.94 -10.22
C GLY A 162 -35.97 45.80 -9.19
N SER A 163 -35.30 46.03 -8.05
CA SER A 163 -35.50 45.39 -6.73
C SER A 163 -35.82 43.88 -6.63
N ARG A 164 -34.89 43.11 -6.06
CA ARG A 164 -35.13 42.21 -4.90
C ARG A 164 -33.84 41.49 -4.51
N GLY A 165 -33.16 42.04 -3.51
CA GLY A 165 -32.23 41.29 -2.70
C GLY A 165 -32.99 40.23 -1.91
N ALA A 166 -32.49 38.97 -1.97
CA ALA A 166 -32.72 37.84 -1.05
C ALA A 166 -32.65 36.45 -1.73
N THR A 167 -32.27 36.30 -3.00
CA THR A 167 -32.35 34.97 -3.67
C THR A 167 -31.03 34.37 -4.15
N GLY A 168 -29.91 35.11 -4.13
CA GLY A 168 -28.61 34.58 -4.58
C GLY A 168 -27.93 33.61 -3.60
N VAL A 169 -28.03 33.87 -2.29
CA VAL A 169 -27.33 33.08 -1.27
C VAL A 169 -28.02 31.74 -0.97
N GLU A 170 -29.35 31.67 -1.10
CA GLU A 170 -30.10 30.41 -0.99
C GLU A 170 -30.01 29.55 -2.25
N ALA A 171 -29.93 30.16 -3.43
CA ALA A 171 -29.69 29.45 -4.69
C ALA A 171 -28.26 28.86 -4.76
N SER A 172 -27.26 29.58 -4.23
CA SER A 172 -25.89 29.07 -4.08
C SER A 172 -25.74 27.96 -3.01
N ARG A 173 -26.65 27.88 -2.02
CA ARG A 173 -26.69 26.74 -1.07
C ARG A 173 -27.22 25.45 -1.69
N ARG A 174 -28.03 25.52 -2.76
CA ARG A 174 -28.59 24.35 -3.46
C ARG A 174 -27.68 23.78 -4.55
N THR A 175 -26.65 24.51 -4.97
CA THR A 175 -25.77 24.13 -6.11
C THR A 175 -24.49 23.38 -5.71
N LEU A 176 -24.18 23.29 -4.41
CA LEU A 176 -23.23 22.30 -3.89
C LEU A 176 -23.96 20.96 -3.75
N GLY A 177 -23.92 20.16 -4.83
CA GLY A 177 -24.61 18.88 -4.95
C GLY A 177 -24.52 18.05 -3.67
N SER A 178 -25.62 17.99 -2.92
CA SER A 178 -25.73 17.12 -1.76
C SER A 178 -25.72 15.68 -2.28
N VAL A 179 -24.62 14.96 -2.05
CA VAL A 179 -24.50 13.51 -2.29
C VAL A 179 -25.75 12.84 -1.71
N SER A 180 -26.44 12.05 -2.52
CA SER A 180 -27.69 11.42 -2.09
C SER A 180 -27.41 10.43 -0.95
N ARG A 181 -28.41 10.16 -0.12
CA ARG A 181 -28.23 9.22 0.97
C ARG A 181 -27.89 7.82 0.47
N ARG A 182 -28.59 7.36 -0.58
CA ARG A 182 -28.32 6.07 -1.23
C ARG A 182 -26.88 5.96 -1.74
N GLU A 183 -26.32 7.05 -2.27
CA GLU A 183 -24.90 7.09 -2.67
C GLU A 183 -23.96 6.94 -1.48
N ILE A 184 -24.25 7.58 -0.35
CA ILE A 184 -23.45 7.44 0.88
C ILE A 184 -23.55 6.02 1.42
N GLU A 185 -24.74 5.44 1.47
CA GLU A 185 -24.97 4.05 1.90
C GLU A 185 -24.21 3.06 1.00
N ALA A 186 -24.20 3.28 -0.32
CA ALA A 186 -23.44 2.46 -1.26
C ALA A 186 -21.93 2.57 -1.03
N LYS A 187 -21.40 3.78 -0.83
CA LYS A 187 -19.97 4.01 -0.52
C LYS A 187 -19.55 3.34 0.79
N LEU A 188 -20.38 3.44 1.83
CA LEU A 188 -20.17 2.75 3.11
C LEU A 188 -20.16 1.23 2.92
N ALA A 189 -21.12 0.67 2.18
CA ALA A 189 -21.16 -0.76 1.89
C ALA A 189 -19.91 -1.23 1.13
N ILE A 190 -19.48 -0.48 0.11
CA ILE A 190 -18.25 -0.78 -0.65
C ILE A 190 -17.04 -0.82 0.29
N PHE A 191 -16.87 0.19 1.15
CA PHE A 191 -15.75 0.23 2.09
C PHE A 191 -15.80 -0.91 3.11
N VAL A 192 -16.98 -1.19 3.68
CA VAL A 192 -17.19 -2.29 4.63
C VAL A 192 -16.84 -3.65 4.02
N LEU A 193 -17.11 -3.86 2.73
CA LEU A 193 -16.76 -5.09 2.02
C LEU A 193 -15.27 -5.12 1.59
N THR A 194 -14.67 -3.97 1.29
CA THR A 194 -13.27 -3.87 0.81
C THR A 194 -12.28 -4.23 1.90
N VAL A 195 -12.50 -3.77 3.14
CA VAL A 195 -11.54 -3.97 4.24
C VAL A 195 -11.28 -5.46 4.54
N PRO A 196 -12.29 -6.33 4.73
CA PRO A 196 -12.05 -7.76 4.95
C PRO A 196 -11.30 -8.44 3.80
N LEU A 197 -11.62 -8.07 2.54
CA LEU A 197 -10.92 -8.61 1.37
C LEU A 197 -9.43 -8.23 1.40
N HIS A 198 -9.13 -6.97 1.71
CA HIS A 198 -7.74 -6.52 1.82
C HIS A 198 -7.01 -7.20 2.98
N VAL A 199 -7.65 -7.33 4.15
CA VAL A 199 -7.05 -8.01 5.32
C VAL A 199 -6.78 -9.49 5.02
N HIS A 200 -7.63 -10.14 4.22
CA HIS A 200 -7.48 -11.55 3.87
C HIS A 200 -6.44 -11.79 2.77
N LEU A 201 -6.40 -10.93 1.75
CA LEU A 201 -5.63 -11.17 0.52
C LEU A 201 -4.38 -10.28 0.37
N ALA A 202 -4.16 -9.31 1.26
CA ALA A 202 -3.03 -8.38 1.19
C ALA A 202 -2.38 -8.16 2.56
N GLU A 203 -1.31 -7.37 2.56
CA GLU A 203 -0.51 -7.04 3.75
C GLU A 203 -0.96 -5.75 4.42
N LEU A 204 -0.95 -5.75 5.75
CA LEU A 204 -1.06 -4.57 6.60
C LEU A 204 0.23 -4.41 7.41
N GLY A 205 0.60 -3.18 7.77
CA GLY A 205 1.79 -2.95 8.61
C GLY A 205 3.12 -2.98 7.86
N TRP A 206 3.10 -3.16 6.54
CA TRP A 206 4.32 -3.11 5.73
C TRP A 206 4.62 -1.67 5.28
N PHE A 207 5.19 -0.87 6.18
CA PHE A 207 5.59 0.52 5.93
C PHE A 207 4.46 1.39 5.34
N TYR A 208 3.23 1.19 5.83
CA TYR A 208 2.03 1.98 5.49
C TYR A 208 1.49 1.87 4.07
N ARG A 209 2.21 1.21 3.16
CA ARG A 209 2.03 1.38 1.70
C ARG A 209 0.78 0.70 1.16
N TYR A 210 0.50 -0.51 1.63
CA TYR A 210 -0.57 -1.34 1.11
C TYR A 210 -1.93 -0.85 1.58
N GLU A 211 -2.01 -0.33 2.79
CA GLU A 211 -3.26 0.10 3.41
C GLU A 211 -3.56 1.59 3.27
N ALA A 212 -2.63 2.40 2.75
CA ALA A 212 -2.79 3.85 2.63
C ALA A 212 -4.10 4.26 1.92
N TYR A 213 -4.51 3.51 0.88
CA TYR A 213 -5.76 3.78 0.18
C TYR A 213 -7.00 3.55 1.06
N LEU A 214 -6.99 2.55 1.96
CA LEU A 214 -8.08 2.30 2.91
C LEU A 214 -8.23 3.46 3.89
N ILE A 215 -7.12 4.03 4.36
CA ILE A 215 -7.13 5.20 5.23
C ILE A 215 -7.75 6.39 4.51
N ALA A 216 -7.31 6.67 3.28
CA ALA A 216 -7.81 7.80 2.50
C ALA A 216 -9.31 7.68 2.21
N ILE A 217 -9.74 6.55 1.63
CA ILE A 217 -11.16 6.36 1.27
C ILE A 217 -12.04 6.20 2.50
N GLY A 218 -11.58 5.49 3.53
CA GLY A 218 -12.33 5.26 4.76
C GLY A 218 -12.59 6.58 5.48
N THR A 219 -11.58 7.44 5.59
CA THR A 219 -11.73 8.79 6.17
C THR A 219 -12.78 9.59 5.41
N LEU A 220 -12.72 9.61 4.08
CA LEU A 220 -13.70 10.35 3.26
C LEU A 220 -15.12 9.82 3.40
N VAL A 221 -15.29 8.50 3.39
CA VAL A 221 -16.61 7.86 3.46
C VAL A 221 -17.21 8.01 4.86
N VAL A 222 -16.41 7.86 5.92
CA VAL A 222 -16.84 8.12 7.29
C VAL A 222 -17.23 9.57 7.49
N LEU A 223 -16.45 10.54 6.98
CA LEU A 223 -16.79 11.96 7.06
C LEU A 223 -18.12 12.27 6.34
N GLN A 224 -18.35 11.71 5.15
CA GLN A 224 -19.60 11.86 4.42
C GLN A 224 -20.79 11.26 5.19
N GLY A 225 -20.64 10.04 5.71
CA GLY A 225 -21.66 9.35 6.50
C GLY A 225 -21.99 10.07 7.81
N ALA A 226 -20.97 10.47 8.57
CA ALA A 226 -21.14 11.20 9.81
C ALA A 226 -21.81 12.56 9.57
N THR A 227 -21.38 13.31 8.56
CA THR A 227 -22.01 14.60 8.20
C THR A 227 -23.47 14.43 7.83
N ARG A 228 -23.82 13.38 7.07
CA ARG A 228 -25.21 13.08 6.71
C ARG A 228 -26.04 12.73 7.94
N LEU A 229 -25.54 11.84 8.80
CA LEU A 229 -26.22 11.43 10.02
C LEU A 229 -26.47 12.62 10.96
N LEU A 230 -25.47 13.47 11.17
CA LEU A 230 -25.60 14.67 12.01
C LEU A 230 -26.65 15.65 11.45
N ARG A 231 -26.73 15.80 10.12
CA ARG A 231 -27.77 16.61 9.47
C ARG A 231 -29.18 16.03 9.69
N GLU A 232 -29.34 14.71 9.60
CA GLU A 232 -30.63 14.05 9.87
C GLU A 232 -31.03 14.18 11.35
N LEU A 233 -30.10 13.99 12.27
CA LEU A 233 -30.39 14.17 13.70
C LEU A 233 -30.75 15.64 14.01
N GLY A 234 -30.07 16.60 13.39
CA GLY A 234 -30.33 18.03 13.55
C GLY A 234 -31.66 18.49 12.95
N SER A 235 -32.10 17.89 11.83
CA SER A 235 -33.38 18.26 11.18
C SER A 235 -34.60 17.96 12.04
N HIS A 236 -34.50 17.03 13.00
CA HIS A 236 -35.57 16.71 13.96
C HIS A 236 -35.71 17.74 15.10
N ARG A 237 -35.01 18.89 15.04
CA ARG A 237 -35.03 19.99 16.03
C ARG A 237 -34.93 19.48 17.48
N PRO A 238 -33.85 18.78 17.85
CA PRO A 238 -33.69 18.25 19.20
C PRO A 238 -33.70 19.37 20.25
N GLY A 239 -34.30 19.08 21.41
CA GLY A 239 -34.22 19.93 22.60
C GLY A 239 -32.78 20.04 23.14
N LEU A 240 -32.57 20.88 24.15
CA LEU A 240 -31.24 21.14 24.72
C LEU A 240 -30.46 19.86 25.10
N PRO A 241 -31.04 18.86 25.79
CA PRO A 241 -30.33 17.61 26.10
C PRO A 241 -29.91 16.84 24.84
N GLY A 242 -30.74 16.83 23.80
CA GLY A 242 -30.42 16.16 22.52
C GLY A 242 -29.29 16.87 21.77
N ARG A 243 -29.23 18.21 21.80
CA ARG A 243 -28.11 18.97 21.21
C ARG A 243 -26.79 18.69 21.94
N VAL A 244 -26.83 18.65 23.28
CA VAL A 244 -25.66 18.29 24.10
C VAL A 244 -25.20 16.86 23.80
N GLY A 245 -26.15 15.90 23.69
CA GLY A 245 -25.84 14.53 23.33
C GLY A 245 -25.20 14.39 21.94
N ILE A 246 -25.72 15.09 20.93
CA ILE A 246 -25.14 15.10 19.57
C ILE A 246 -23.74 15.70 19.58
N LEU A 247 -23.52 16.81 20.30
CA LEU A 247 -22.20 17.42 20.42
C LEU A 247 -21.21 16.48 21.10
N ALA A 248 -21.59 15.87 22.23
CA ALA A 248 -20.76 14.91 22.94
C ALA A 248 -20.42 13.70 22.06
N ALA A 249 -21.40 13.11 21.38
CA ALA A 249 -21.17 12.01 20.44
C ALA A 249 -20.25 12.41 19.28
N SER A 250 -20.39 13.62 18.76
CA SER A 250 -19.53 14.15 17.70
C SER A 250 -18.09 14.33 18.17
N LEU A 251 -17.89 14.84 19.38
CA LEU A 251 -16.56 15.00 19.98
C LEU A 251 -15.91 13.65 20.28
N VAL A 252 -16.67 12.69 20.79
CA VAL A 252 -16.19 11.31 21.01
C VAL A 252 -15.81 10.67 19.68
N LEU A 253 -16.65 10.76 18.66
CA LEU A 253 -16.36 10.24 17.33
C LEU A 253 -15.10 10.92 16.73
N ALA A 254 -14.99 12.25 16.86
CA ALA A 254 -13.82 12.99 16.40
C ALA A 254 -12.54 12.56 17.14
N ALA A 255 -12.60 12.29 18.45
CA ALA A 255 -11.47 11.80 19.21
C ALA A 255 -11.11 10.35 18.82
N CYS A 256 -12.09 9.45 18.70
CA CYS A 256 -11.90 8.07 18.30
C CYS A 256 -11.32 7.93 16.89
N LEU A 257 -11.69 8.81 15.95
CA LEU A 257 -11.12 8.84 14.61
C LEU A 257 -9.78 9.57 14.58
N GLY A 258 -9.72 10.74 15.21
CA GLY A 258 -8.57 11.65 15.15
C GLY A 258 -7.33 11.08 15.82
N CYS A 259 -7.47 10.44 16.98
CA CYS A 259 -6.34 9.88 17.73
C CYS A 259 -5.55 8.83 16.91
N PRO A 260 -6.14 7.71 16.45
CA PRO A 260 -5.39 6.69 15.72
C PRO A 260 -4.87 7.18 14.36
N LEU A 261 -5.63 8.03 13.66
CA LEU A 261 -5.18 8.62 12.38
C LEU A 261 -3.98 9.56 12.60
N THR A 262 -3.97 10.32 13.69
CA THR A 262 -2.87 11.23 14.03
C THR A 262 -1.64 10.44 14.45
N THR A 263 -1.79 9.42 15.30
CA THR A 263 -0.69 8.53 15.70
C THR A 263 -0.03 7.90 14.48
N ARG A 264 -0.83 7.28 13.58
CA ARG A 264 -0.33 6.75 12.31
C ARG A 264 0.42 7.80 11.48
N SER A 265 -0.14 9.00 11.37
CA SER A 265 0.48 10.07 10.57
C SER A 265 1.81 10.53 11.15
N ILE A 266 1.90 10.67 12.48
CA ILE A 266 3.13 11.04 13.18
C ILE A 266 4.20 9.97 13.00
N GLU A 267 3.85 8.70 13.18
CA GLU A 267 4.79 7.59 13.05
C GLU A 267 5.29 7.44 11.62
N SER A 268 4.38 7.47 10.64
CA SER A 268 4.75 7.46 9.22
C SER A 268 5.67 8.63 8.86
N TYR A 269 5.40 9.84 9.38
CA TYR A 269 6.25 11.01 9.14
C TYR A 269 7.63 10.89 9.80
N ARG A 270 7.73 10.29 10.98
CA ARG A 270 9.00 10.06 11.69
C ARG A 270 9.85 8.96 11.04
N GLU A 271 9.21 7.88 10.60
CA GLU A 271 9.88 6.73 10.02
C GLU A 271 10.36 6.97 8.59
N SER A 272 9.64 7.77 7.79
CA SER A 272 9.97 8.05 6.38
C SER A 272 11.40 8.57 6.14
N PRO A 273 11.87 9.65 6.80
CA PRO A 273 13.24 10.13 6.59
C PRO A 273 14.29 9.15 7.09
N LEU A 274 14.01 8.42 8.17
CA LEU A 274 14.92 7.41 8.72
C LEU A 274 15.06 6.23 7.75
N ALA A 275 13.94 5.76 7.18
CA ALA A 275 13.92 4.73 6.15
C ALA A 275 14.73 5.16 4.93
N ALA A 276 14.51 6.37 4.43
CA ALA A 276 15.28 6.92 3.30
C ALA A 276 16.78 6.98 3.62
N GLN A 277 17.14 7.33 4.86
CA GLN A 277 18.53 7.32 5.33
C GLN A 277 19.13 5.90 5.32
N CYS A 278 18.40 4.89 5.80
CA CYS A 278 18.83 3.50 5.76
C CYS A 278 19.04 2.98 4.32
N ILE A 279 18.13 3.32 3.40
CA ILE A 279 18.28 2.97 1.97
C ILE A 279 19.53 3.63 1.38
N TYR A 280 19.79 4.90 1.73
CA TYR A 280 20.99 5.59 1.30
C TYR A 280 22.27 4.94 1.86
N ASP A 281 22.26 4.56 3.13
CA ASP A 281 23.45 4.05 3.83
C ASP A 281 23.88 2.65 3.43
N GLN A 282 22.94 1.78 3.13
CA GLN A 282 23.23 0.39 2.82
C GLN A 282 23.02 0.11 1.31
N PRO A 283 21.80 0.00 0.75
CA PRO A 283 21.61 -0.29 -0.67
C PRO A 283 22.28 0.68 -1.66
N VAL A 284 22.21 2.00 -1.44
CA VAL A 284 22.80 2.97 -2.39
C VAL A 284 24.33 2.99 -2.29
N ARG A 285 24.91 2.87 -1.08
CA ARG A 285 26.37 2.71 -0.93
C ARG A 285 26.86 1.39 -1.49
N LEU A 286 26.09 0.33 -1.32
CA LEU A 286 26.36 -0.96 -1.92
C LEU A 286 26.36 -0.85 -3.45
N ALA A 287 25.38 -0.18 -4.04
CA ALA A 287 25.35 0.06 -5.49
C ALA A 287 26.58 0.85 -5.98
N SER A 288 27.01 1.87 -5.23
CA SER A 288 28.23 2.64 -5.56
C SER A 288 29.50 1.79 -5.49
N PHE A 289 29.61 0.91 -4.49
CA PHE A 289 30.71 -0.06 -4.38
C PHE A 289 30.71 -1.02 -5.57
N LEU A 290 29.56 -1.60 -5.87
CA LEU A 290 29.41 -2.56 -6.96
C LEU A 290 29.65 -1.95 -8.34
N GLY A 291 29.12 -0.76 -8.60
CA GLY A 291 29.35 -0.05 -9.87
C GLY A 291 30.82 0.36 -10.06
N ARG A 292 31.61 0.47 -8.99
CA ARG A 292 33.04 0.80 -9.09
C ARG A 292 33.93 -0.42 -9.36
N TYR A 293 33.67 -1.56 -8.70
CA TYR A 293 34.61 -2.70 -8.70
C TYR A 293 34.06 -3.96 -9.39
N TYR A 294 32.75 -4.04 -9.63
CA TYR A 294 32.07 -5.23 -10.13
C TYR A 294 31.17 -4.92 -11.34
N ASP A 295 31.44 -3.83 -12.04
CA ASP A 295 30.66 -3.41 -13.22
C ASP A 295 30.53 -4.54 -14.25
N GLY A 296 29.30 -4.83 -14.69
CA GLY A 296 28.98 -5.93 -15.59
C GLY A 296 29.17 -7.36 -15.04
N ARG A 297 29.73 -7.54 -13.83
CA ARG A 297 29.95 -8.87 -13.20
C ARG A 297 28.69 -9.40 -12.52
N LYS A 298 28.62 -10.72 -12.33
CA LYS A 298 27.52 -11.40 -11.63
C LYS A 298 27.72 -11.34 -10.13
N VAL A 299 26.71 -10.89 -9.39
CA VAL A 299 26.76 -10.73 -7.93
C VAL A 299 25.44 -11.21 -7.32
N ALA A 300 25.51 -12.09 -6.32
CA ALA A 300 24.32 -12.53 -5.59
C ALA A 300 23.94 -11.53 -4.50
N ILE A 301 22.69 -11.08 -4.47
CA ILE A 301 22.21 -9.98 -3.62
C ILE A 301 20.76 -10.22 -3.18
N ASN A 302 20.40 -9.81 -1.96
CA ASN A 302 19.00 -9.78 -1.51
C ASN A 302 18.26 -8.50 -1.93
N ASP A 303 18.73 -7.34 -1.48
CA ASP A 303 18.06 -6.06 -1.73
C ASP A 303 18.48 -5.47 -3.09
N ILE A 304 17.82 -5.93 -4.14
CA ILE A 304 18.20 -5.63 -5.53
C ILE A 304 17.81 -4.24 -6.03
N GLY A 305 16.84 -3.57 -5.40
CA GLY A 305 16.21 -2.36 -5.96
C GLY A 305 17.18 -1.22 -6.28
N ALA A 306 17.93 -0.73 -5.28
CA ALA A 306 18.89 0.36 -5.51
C ALA A 306 20.11 -0.12 -6.31
N VAL A 307 20.54 -1.37 -6.11
CA VAL A 307 21.69 -1.93 -6.83
C VAL A 307 21.42 -2.01 -8.32
N SER A 308 20.28 -2.57 -8.73
CA SER A 308 19.90 -2.68 -10.13
C SER A 308 19.57 -1.33 -10.79
N TYR A 309 19.30 -0.28 -10.01
CA TYR A 309 19.03 1.07 -10.53
C TYR A 309 20.30 1.91 -10.70
N TYR A 310 21.26 1.80 -9.77
CA TYR A 310 22.46 2.65 -9.73
C TYR A 310 23.75 1.96 -10.20
N SER A 311 23.71 0.70 -10.60
CA SER A 311 24.88 -0.03 -11.11
C SER A 311 24.49 -1.02 -12.21
N ASP A 312 25.42 -1.31 -13.12
CA ASP A 312 25.22 -2.25 -14.23
C ASP A 312 25.70 -3.68 -13.88
N VAL A 313 25.64 -4.06 -12.60
CA VAL A 313 25.95 -5.44 -12.18
C VAL A 313 24.84 -6.40 -12.60
N ARG A 314 25.21 -7.63 -12.93
CA ARG A 314 24.26 -8.70 -13.19
C ARG A 314 23.79 -9.29 -11.86
N SER A 315 22.75 -8.69 -11.29
CA SER A 315 22.21 -9.11 -9.99
C SER A 315 21.57 -10.50 -10.07
N THR A 316 22.09 -11.43 -9.27
CA THR A 316 21.45 -12.71 -8.97
C THR A 316 20.63 -12.57 -7.70
N ASP A 317 19.31 -12.44 -7.85
CA ASP A 317 18.39 -12.29 -6.72
C ASP A 317 18.05 -13.65 -6.09
N LEU A 318 18.59 -13.90 -4.89
CA LEU A 318 18.38 -15.15 -4.17
C LEU A 318 16.99 -15.27 -3.53
N VAL A 319 16.16 -14.22 -3.56
CA VAL A 319 14.78 -14.22 -3.08
C VAL A 319 13.79 -14.41 -4.23
N GLY A 320 14.24 -14.29 -5.48
CA GLY A 320 13.42 -14.52 -6.67
C GLY A 320 12.48 -13.37 -7.05
N LEU A 321 12.67 -12.15 -6.53
CA LEU A 321 11.89 -10.98 -6.93
C LEU A 321 12.25 -10.50 -8.34
N GLY A 322 13.54 -10.46 -8.67
CA GLY A 322 14.06 -10.03 -9.98
C GLY A 322 14.55 -11.17 -10.87
N THR A 323 14.87 -12.34 -10.31
CA THR A 323 15.36 -13.50 -11.07
C THR A 323 14.26 -14.55 -11.20
N ASN A 324 13.59 -14.59 -12.36
CA ASN A 324 12.43 -15.48 -12.60
C ASN A 324 12.74 -16.97 -12.44
N GLU A 325 13.96 -17.39 -12.76
CA GLU A 325 14.37 -18.79 -12.57
C GLU A 325 14.44 -19.16 -11.09
N VAL A 326 14.98 -18.27 -10.26
CA VAL A 326 14.97 -18.44 -8.80
C VAL A 326 13.54 -18.50 -8.27
N ALA A 327 12.66 -17.60 -8.73
CA ALA A 327 11.25 -17.63 -8.34
C ALA A 327 10.58 -18.98 -8.63
N ARG A 328 10.76 -19.51 -9.85
CA ARG A 328 10.23 -20.83 -10.26
C ARG A 328 10.76 -21.96 -9.38
N GLN A 329 12.05 -21.95 -9.06
CA GLN A 329 12.64 -22.99 -8.22
C GLN A 329 12.16 -22.91 -6.77
N ILE A 330 11.94 -21.69 -6.24
CA ILE A 330 11.36 -21.48 -4.91
C ILE A 330 9.92 -22.01 -4.88
N GLU A 331 9.08 -21.65 -5.86
CA GLU A 331 7.72 -22.17 -5.97
C GLU A 331 7.67 -23.69 -6.08
N ALA A 332 8.63 -24.29 -6.80
CA ALA A 332 8.75 -25.73 -6.94
C ALA A 332 9.35 -26.43 -5.70
N GLY A 333 9.83 -25.69 -4.70
CA GLY A 333 10.51 -26.24 -3.52
C GLY A 333 11.86 -26.90 -3.85
N THR A 334 12.52 -26.48 -4.92
CA THR A 334 13.78 -27.08 -5.44
C THR A 334 14.97 -26.12 -5.39
N PHE A 335 14.77 -24.89 -4.90
CA PHE A 335 15.81 -23.87 -4.93
C PHE A 335 16.94 -24.16 -3.94
N ASP A 336 18.15 -24.33 -4.48
CA ASP A 336 19.41 -24.41 -3.74
C ASP A 336 20.28 -23.22 -4.17
N PHE A 337 20.38 -22.23 -3.29
CA PHE A 337 21.12 -20.99 -3.59
C PHE A 337 22.62 -21.23 -3.80
N GLY A 338 23.22 -22.22 -3.13
CA GLY A 338 24.63 -22.54 -3.25
C GLY A 338 24.93 -23.10 -4.64
N ARG A 339 24.19 -24.15 -5.01
CA ARG A 339 24.29 -24.77 -6.34
C ARG A 339 23.93 -23.80 -7.46
N TYR A 340 22.92 -22.95 -7.24
CA TYR A 340 22.53 -21.93 -8.22
C TYR A 340 23.68 -20.94 -8.47
N CYS A 341 24.25 -20.37 -7.41
CA CYS A 341 25.40 -19.45 -7.51
C CYS A 341 26.61 -20.10 -8.22
N GLU A 342 26.92 -21.36 -7.93
CA GLU A 342 27.98 -22.10 -8.61
C GLU A 342 27.68 -22.27 -10.10
N SER A 343 26.46 -22.69 -10.45
CA SER A 343 26.06 -22.90 -11.85
C SER A 343 26.06 -21.62 -12.68
N GLU A 344 25.72 -20.49 -12.05
CA GLU A 344 25.72 -19.18 -12.69
C GLU A 344 27.10 -18.52 -12.72
N GLY A 345 28.10 -19.11 -12.07
CA GLY A 345 29.44 -18.56 -11.97
C GLY A 345 29.48 -17.24 -11.18
N VAL A 346 28.72 -17.15 -10.10
CA VAL A 346 28.73 -16.00 -9.19
C VAL A 346 30.01 -16.02 -8.36
N GLU A 347 30.74 -14.91 -8.34
CA GLU A 347 32.04 -14.82 -7.63
C GLU A 347 31.90 -14.27 -6.20
N ILE A 348 30.94 -13.37 -6.01
CA ILE A 348 30.69 -12.71 -4.72
C ILE A 348 29.20 -12.68 -4.38
N ALA A 349 28.89 -12.80 -3.09
CA ALA A 349 27.54 -12.68 -2.55
C ALA A 349 27.51 -11.64 -1.44
N ILE A 350 26.48 -10.78 -1.46
CA ILE A 350 26.28 -9.71 -0.49
C ILE A 350 24.86 -9.84 0.04
N VAL A 351 24.75 -10.44 1.21
CA VAL A 351 23.48 -10.97 1.71
C VAL A 351 23.27 -10.65 3.19
N TYR A 352 22.03 -10.82 3.65
CA TYR A 352 21.70 -10.82 5.07
C TYR A 352 22.13 -12.15 5.71
N PRO A 353 23.14 -12.17 6.59
CA PRO A 353 23.74 -13.43 7.04
C PRO A 353 22.75 -14.35 7.78
N HIS A 354 21.77 -13.77 8.49
CA HIS A 354 20.73 -14.50 9.22
C HIS A 354 19.69 -15.18 8.32
N TRP A 355 19.59 -14.80 7.04
CA TRP A 355 18.73 -15.51 6.07
C TRP A 355 19.38 -16.78 5.52
N TYR A 356 20.69 -16.92 5.70
CA TYR A 356 21.49 -18.02 5.15
C TYR A 356 22.37 -18.66 6.24
N PRO A 357 21.76 -19.27 7.28
CA PRO A 357 22.51 -19.95 8.34
C PRO A 357 23.30 -21.15 7.79
N GLU A 358 22.72 -21.89 6.84
CA GLU A 358 23.27 -23.13 6.27
C GLU A 358 24.03 -22.90 4.96
N ARG A 359 24.79 -21.82 4.88
CA ARG A 359 25.53 -21.45 3.67
C ARG A 359 26.73 -22.36 3.39
N PRO A 360 27.10 -22.58 2.11
CA PRO A 360 28.19 -23.46 1.73
C PRO A 360 29.52 -23.06 2.39
N SER A 361 30.34 -24.06 2.73
CA SER A 361 31.65 -23.83 3.36
C SER A 361 32.64 -23.09 2.45
N THR A 362 32.38 -23.07 1.14
CA THR A 362 33.10 -22.30 0.12
C THR A 362 32.89 -20.79 0.25
N TRP A 363 31.79 -20.35 0.86
CA TRP A 363 31.50 -18.92 1.06
C TRP A 363 32.32 -18.38 2.22
N LYS A 364 33.37 -17.63 1.90
CA LYS A 364 34.28 -17.05 2.88
C LYS A 364 33.98 -15.57 3.08
N SER A 365 33.78 -15.17 4.33
CA SER A 365 33.50 -13.77 4.68
C SER A 365 34.72 -12.88 4.36
N ALA A 366 34.47 -11.77 3.66
CA ALA A 366 35.44 -10.69 3.44
C ALA A 366 35.22 -9.51 4.41
N GLY A 367 33.99 -9.35 4.91
CA GLY A 367 33.61 -8.25 5.80
C GLY A 367 32.11 -8.07 5.95
N ASN A 368 31.69 -7.15 6.81
CA ASN A 368 30.31 -6.71 6.95
C ASN A 368 30.20 -5.19 7.07
N TRP A 369 29.03 -4.69 6.69
CA TRP A 369 28.54 -3.36 7.02
C TRP A 369 27.31 -3.49 7.92
N ARG A 370 27.27 -2.66 8.95
CA ARG A 370 26.19 -2.63 9.94
C ARG A 370 25.65 -1.22 10.10
N LEU A 371 24.34 -1.10 9.96
CA LEU A 371 23.64 0.13 10.28
C LEU A 371 23.47 0.26 11.79
N ALA A 372 23.67 1.47 12.32
CA ALA A 372 23.45 1.76 13.73
C ALA A 372 21.96 1.69 14.14
N ARG A 373 21.04 1.73 13.18
CA ARG A 373 19.59 1.74 13.40
C ARG A 373 18.90 0.72 12.52
N LYS A 374 17.79 0.18 13.02
CA LYS A 374 16.87 -0.67 12.26
C LYS A 374 16.10 0.20 11.26
N GLY A 375 15.95 -0.29 10.03
CA GLY A 375 15.18 0.34 8.96
C GLY A 375 14.35 -0.70 8.19
N PRO A 376 13.65 -0.32 7.11
CA PRO A 376 12.83 -1.22 6.31
C PRO A 376 13.68 -2.05 5.32
N LEU A 377 14.74 -2.66 5.82
CA LEU A 377 15.68 -3.52 5.11
C LEU A 377 15.52 -4.96 5.60
N GLY A 378 16.06 -5.93 4.86
CA GLY A 378 16.05 -7.34 5.31
C GLY A 378 16.82 -7.57 6.63
N GLY A 379 17.74 -6.66 6.98
CA GLY A 379 18.42 -6.63 8.27
C GLY A 379 19.38 -5.45 8.42
N PRO A 380 19.87 -5.16 9.64
CA PRO A 380 20.83 -4.08 9.87
C PRO A 380 22.24 -4.42 9.36
N ILE A 381 22.54 -5.70 9.12
CA ILE A 381 23.86 -6.20 8.75
C ILE A 381 23.79 -6.84 7.37
N ILE A 382 24.63 -6.37 6.44
CA ILE A 382 24.97 -7.13 5.24
C ILE A 382 26.39 -7.68 5.38
N ASN A 383 26.60 -8.91 4.94
CA ASN A 383 27.93 -9.51 4.90
C ASN A 383 28.35 -9.80 3.47
N PHE A 384 29.62 -9.56 3.20
CA PHE A 384 30.29 -9.73 1.93
C PHE A 384 31.01 -11.08 1.94
N TYR A 385 30.67 -11.95 1.00
CA TYR A 385 31.28 -13.27 0.84
C TYR A 385 31.96 -13.38 -0.51
N GLY A 386 33.20 -13.86 -0.52
CA GLY A 386 33.80 -14.45 -1.71
C GLY A 386 33.43 -15.92 -1.78
N LEU A 387 32.95 -16.38 -2.95
CA LEU A 387 32.53 -17.77 -3.16
C LEU A 387 33.71 -18.72 -3.43
N SER A 388 34.92 -18.15 -3.51
CA SER A 388 36.21 -18.83 -3.55
C SER A 388 37.25 -18.00 -2.81
N GLU A 389 38.40 -18.61 -2.46
CA GLU A 389 39.49 -17.89 -1.79
C GLU A 389 40.09 -16.74 -2.63
N PRO A 390 40.28 -16.90 -3.96
CA PRO A 390 40.68 -15.78 -4.82
C PRO A 390 39.68 -14.64 -4.82
N ALA A 391 38.38 -14.94 -5.00
CA ALA A 391 37.32 -13.94 -4.99
C ALA A 391 37.23 -13.21 -3.64
N ARG A 392 37.43 -13.92 -2.51
CA ARG A 392 37.48 -13.30 -1.18
C ARG A 392 38.65 -12.31 -1.07
N THR A 393 39.83 -12.69 -1.56
CA THR A 393 41.03 -11.85 -1.49
C THR A 393 40.83 -10.55 -2.28
N GLU A 394 40.32 -10.64 -3.51
CA GLU A 394 39.97 -9.48 -4.33
C GLU A 394 38.93 -8.59 -3.65
N LEU A 395 37.87 -9.21 -3.10
CA LEU A 395 36.81 -8.50 -2.38
C LEU A 395 37.31 -7.76 -1.13
N ILE A 396 38.27 -8.33 -0.40
CA ILE A 396 38.92 -7.66 0.74
C ILE A 396 39.64 -6.40 0.27
N THR A 397 40.41 -6.47 -0.83
CA THR A 397 41.11 -5.31 -1.39
C THR A 397 40.13 -4.22 -1.80
N HIS A 398 39.06 -4.55 -2.53
CA HIS A 398 38.05 -3.58 -2.93
C HIS A 398 37.36 -2.92 -1.73
N LEU A 399 37.03 -3.69 -0.68
CA LEU A 399 36.46 -3.15 0.56
C LEU A 399 37.44 -2.20 1.28
N GLN A 400 38.73 -2.53 1.29
CA GLN A 400 39.77 -1.68 1.86
C GLN A 400 39.94 -0.37 1.09
N GLU A 401 39.74 -0.36 -0.23
CA GLU A 401 39.80 0.87 -1.03
C GLU A 401 38.52 1.71 -0.91
N PHE A 402 37.38 1.08 -0.65
CA PHE A 402 36.09 1.76 -0.52
C PHE A 402 35.80 2.31 0.89
N ARG A 403 36.53 1.83 1.90
CA ARG A 403 36.29 2.10 3.34
C ARG A 403 35.96 3.56 3.70
N ASP A 404 36.62 4.52 3.08
CA ASP A 404 36.55 5.94 3.44
C ASP A 404 35.41 6.66 2.67
N GLN A 405 34.71 5.95 1.78
CA GLN A 405 33.52 6.46 1.08
C GLN A 405 32.21 6.17 1.84
N LEU A 406 32.28 5.35 2.88
CA LEU A 406 31.13 5.02 3.70
C LEU A 406 30.83 6.15 4.69
N PRO A 407 29.54 6.50 4.88
CA PRO A 407 29.13 7.41 5.94
C PRO A 407 29.58 6.88 7.31
N GLU A 408 29.96 7.77 8.24
CA GLU A 408 30.37 7.42 9.62
C GLU A 408 29.33 6.56 10.37
N ARG A 409 28.06 6.70 9.99
CA ARG A 409 26.92 5.96 10.55
C ARG A 409 26.84 4.49 10.11
N VAL A 410 27.69 4.06 9.18
CA VAL A 410 27.82 2.67 8.75
C VAL A 410 29.05 2.06 9.44
N ALA A 411 28.80 1.20 10.42
CA ALA A 411 29.87 0.48 11.10
C ALA A 411 30.44 -0.60 10.17
N GLN A 412 31.76 -0.67 10.12
CA GLN A 412 32.53 -1.58 9.28
C GLN A 412 33.16 -2.68 10.15
N GLY A 413 33.13 -3.93 9.70
CA GLY A 413 33.70 -5.04 10.48
C GLY A 413 34.16 -6.22 9.64
N GLY A 414 34.95 -7.12 10.25
CA GLY A 414 35.42 -8.36 9.63
C GLY A 414 36.82 -8.28 9.01
N PRO A 415 37.18 -9.27 8.18
CA PRO A 415 38.57 -9.49 7.72
C PRO A 415 39.25 -8.29 7.07
N TYR A 416 38.54 -7.50 6.25
CA TYR A 416 39.14 -6.34 5.57
C TYR A 416 39.59 -5.20 6.50
N ILE A 417 39.05 -5.12 7.73
CA ILE A 417 39.40 -4.10 8.73
C ILE A 417 40.59 -4.54 9.60
N ARG A 418 40.80 -5.84 9.78
CA ARG A 418 41.95 -6.35 10.54
C ARG A 418 43.21 -6.01 9.73
N LYS A 419 44.06 -5.11 10.25
CA LYS A 419 45.43 -4.96 9.74
C LYS A 419 46.02 -6.36 9.64
N LEU A 420 46.50 -6.77 8.47
CA LEU A 420 47.30 -7.98 8.28
C LEU A 420 48.57 -7.86 9.15
N ARG A 421 48.44 -8.09 10.46
CA ARG A 421 49.57 -8.40 11.33
C ARG A 421 49.75 -9.90 11.19
N HIS A 422 50.84 -10.29 10.55
CA HIS A 422 51.43 -11.60 10.79
C HIS A 422 51.65 -11.76 12.30
N GLN A 423 50.77 -12.51 12.97
CA GLN A 423 51.04 -13.23 14.21
C GLN A 423 49.99 -14.34 14.37
N PRO A 424 50.37 -15.51 14.92
CA PRO A 424 49.64 -16.74 14.77
C PRO A 424 48.35 -16.75 15.61
N VAL A 425 47.37 -17.48 15.07
CA VAL A 425 46.05 -17.75 15.64
C VAL A 425 46.20 -18.33 17.06
N ARG A 426 45.54 -17.71 18.03
CA ARG A 426 45.04 -18.41 19.22
C ARG A 426 43.55 -18.64 18.96
N ASP A 427 43.19 -19.91 18.90
CA ASP A 427 41.80 -20.36 18.95
C ASP A 427 41.19 -19.92 20.28
N ASP A 428 40.15 -19.10 20.20
CA ASP A 428 39.13 -19.00 21.24
C ASP A 428 37.84 -18.44 20.61
N ASP A 429 37.16 -19.29 19.86
CA ASP A 429 35.71 -19.18 19.67
C ASP A 429 35.10 -20.14 20.71
N SER A 430 34.74 -19.61 21.87
CA SER A 430 33.81 -20.25 22.79
C SER A 430 32.82 -19.21 23.31
N ASP A 431 31.55 -19.47 23.01
CA ASP A 431 30.35 -19.13 23.75
C ASP A 431 30.24 -17.73 24.38
N VAL A 432 29.38 -16.90 23.77
CA VAL A 432 28.58 -15.95 24.54
C VAL A 432 27.13 -16.07 24.07
N ASP A 433 26.38 -16.84 24.86
CA ASP A 433 24.94 -16.78 25.00
C ASP A 433 24.49 -15.33 25.29
N GLU A 434 23.41 -14.87 24.65
CA GLU A 434 22.67 -13.68 25.07
C GLU A 434 21.24 -14.10 25.46
N ASP A 435 20.93 -13.89 26.74
CA ASP A 435 19.59 -13.69 27.31
C ASP A 435 18.90 -12.43 26.75
#